data_AF-A0A2D5YU90-F1
#
_entry.id   AF-A0A2D5YU90-F1
#
_cell.length_a   1.000
_cell.length_b   1.000
_cell.length_c   1.000
_cell.angle_alpha   90.00
_cell.angle_beta   90.00
_cell.angle_gamma   90.00
#
_symmetry.space_group_name_H-M   'P 1'
#
loop_
_entity.id
_entity.type
_entity.pdbx_description
1 polymer ?
#
loop_
_entity_poly.entity_id
_entity_poly.type
_entity_poly.pdbx_seq_one_letter_code
_entity_poly.pdbx_strand_id
1 'polypeptide(L)'
;MAIRVVSARRAFSMLARNLAEVISIDEGRFANYDFDSWTELSEYRDLFDDHTDWVQTVRLRIAVPKIIRVFGYDRLPMQKVKLNRRNIYARDNNICQYCGNKHSTHELSLDHVLPRSQGGQSNWDNLVCCCVHCNARKGGRTPAQAHMSLIRKPIRPKRNPVINLRLGLDKYACWQTFLDNAYWTVELK
;
A
#
# COMPACT_ATOMS: atom_id res chain seq x y z
N MET A 1 -8.81 12.20 -2.76
CA MET A 1 -8.83 11.02 -3.64
C MET A 1 -9.92 10.08 -3.14
N ALA A 2 -10.84 9.70 -4.02
CA ALA A 2 -12.04 8.91 -3.70
C ALA A 2 -11.77 7.39 -3.65
N ILE A 3 -10.50 6.96 -3.64
CA ILE A 3 -10.10 5.54 -3.69
C ILE A 3 -9.34 5.19 -2.42
N ARG A 4 -9.63 4.02 -1.85
CA ARG A 4 -9.02 3.53 -0.61
C ARG A 4 -8.75 2.04 -0.70
N VAL A 5 -7.58 1.62 -0.22
CA VAL A 5 -7.29 0.20 0.00
C VAL A 5 -7.78 -0.19 1.39
N VAL A 6 -8.65 -1.19 1.45
CA VAL A 6 -9.19 -1.76 2.69
C VAL A 6 -8.79 -3.23 2.80
N SER A 7 -8.99 -3.84 3.99
CA SER A 7 -8.84 -5.29 4.14
C SER A 7 -10.05 -6.02 3.54
N ALA A 8 -9.84 -7.27 3.12
CA ALA A 8 -10.93 -8.15 2.65
C ALA A 8 -12.09 -8.21 3.66
N ARG A 9 -11.77 -8.36 4.96
CA ARG A 9 -12.75 -8.31 6.05
C ARG A 9 -13.65 -7.08 5.98
N ARG A 10 -13.06 -5.89 5.79
CA ARG A 10 -13.82 -4.63 5.73
C ARG A 10 -14.64 -4.53 4.44
N ALA A 11 -14.10 -5.00 3.32
CA ALA A 11 -14.81 -5.04 2.04
C ALA A 11 -16.06 -5.92 2.15
N PHE A 12 -15.93 -7.17 2.60
CA PHE A 12 -17.08 -8.07 2.81
C PHE A 12 -18.07 -7.51 3.83
N SER A 13 -17.61 -6.85 4.89
CA SER A 13 -18.52 -6.20 5.85
C SER A 13 -19.36 -5.08 5.19
N MET A 14 -18.84 -4.39 4.17
CA MET A 14 -19.59 -3.36 3.44
C MET A 14 -20.58 -3.98 2.45
N LEU A 15 -20.15 -5.01 1.73
CA LEU A 15 -20.98 -5.75 0.78
C LEU A 15 -22.18 -6.41 1.49
N ALA A 16 -21.93 -7.17 2.57
CA ALA A 16 -22.98 -7.84 3.34
C ALA A 16 -23.97 -6.88 4.04
N ARG A 17 -23.65 -5.58 4.08
CA ARG A 17 -24.53 -4.53 4.63
C ARG A 17 -25.21 -3.71 3.54
N ASN A 18 -25.07 -4.10 2.27
CA ASN A 18 -25.57 -3.37 1.10
C ASN A 18 -25.09 -1.90 1.06
N LEU A 19 -23.87 -1.66 1.52
CA LEU A 19 -23.22 -0.34 1.50
C LEU A 19 -22.27 -0.18 0.31
N ALA A 20 -22.03 -1.27 -0.42
CA ALA A 20 -21.14 -1.33 -1.55
C ALA A 20 -21.57 -2.44 -2.52
N GLU A 21 -21.02 -2.39 -3.73
CA GLU A 21 -21.07 -3.46 -4.71
C GLU A 21 -19.66 -3.76 -5.23
N VAL A 22 -19.46 -4.96 -5.79
CA VAL A 22 -18.23 -5.35 -6.47
C VAL A 22 -18.25 -4.81 -7.89
N ILE A 23 -17.11 -4.28 -8.33
CA ILE A 23 -16.88 -3.90 -9.73
C ILE A 23 -15.88 -4.87 -10.32
N SER A 24 -16.29 -5.63 -11.32
CA SER A 24 -15.41 -6.48 -12.13
C SER A 24 -15.19 -5.87 -13.51
N ILE A 25 -14.04 -6.17 -14.12
CA ILE A 25 -13.77 -5.86 -15.53
C ILE A 25 -13.55 -7.19 -16.23
N ASP A 26 -14.37 -7.46 -17.24
CA ASP A 26 -14.23 -8.61 -18.11
C ASP A 26 -14.19 -8.14 -19.56
N GLU A 27 -13.11 -8.47 -20.29
CA GLU A 27 -12.86 -8.00 -21.66
C GLU A 27 -13.07 -6.49 -21.90
N GLY A 28 -12.76 -5.66 -20.90
CA GLY A 28 -12.93 -4.20 -20.98
C GLY A 28 -14.36 -3.69 -20.71
N ARG A 29 -15.30 -4.58 -20.38
CA ARG A 29 -16.65 -4.23 -19.93
C ARG A 29 -16.72 -4.28 -18.41
N PHE A 30 -17.39 -3.29 -17.82
CA PHE A 30 -17.66 -3.27 -16.39
C PHE A 30 -18.90 -4.10 -16.08
N ALA A 31 -18.78 -4.98 -15.09
CA ALA A 31 -19.89 -5.70 -14.49
C ALA A 31 -19.98 -5.36 -13.00
N ASN A 32 -21.21 -5.22 -12.50
CA ASN A 32 -21.47 -4.88 -11.10
C ASN A 32 -22.17 -6.06 -10.44
N TYR A 33 -21.75 -6.38 -9.21
CA TYR A 33 -22.33 -7.48 -8.44
C TYR A 33 -22.59 -7.01 -7.01
N ASP A 34 -23.78 -7.27 -6.50
CA ASP A 34 -24.03 -7.18 -5.06
C ASP A 34 -23.40 -8.38 -4.32
N PHE A 35 -23.65 -8.51 -3.02
CA PHE A 35 -23.05 -9.59 -2.24
C PHE A 35 -23.52 -10.98 -2.68
N ASP A 36 -24.80 -11.14 -3.02
CA ASP A 36 -25.39 -12.43 -3.33
C ASP A 36 -24.98 -12.89 -4.74
N SER A 37 -25.10 -12.02 -5.75
CA SER A 37 -24.65 -12.31 -7.11
C SER A 37 -23.13 -12.54 -7.21
N TRP A 38 -22.32 -11.85 -6.40
CA TRP A 38 -20.88 -12.11 -6.32
C TRP A 38 -20.56 -13.46 -5.66
N THR A 39 -21.38 -13.87 -4.69
CA THR A 39 -21.27 -15.17 -4.04
C THR A 39 -21.57 -16.29 -5.03
N GLU A 40 -22.66 -16.17 -5.79
CA GLU A 40 -23.03 -17.12 -6.85
C GLU A 40 -21.96 -17.19 -7.95
N LEU A 41 -21.48 -16.05 -8.44
CA LEU A 41 -20.40 -16.02 -9.44
C LEU A 41 -19.13 -16.74 -8.93
N SER A 42 -18.82 -16.61 -7.63
CA SER A 42 -17.65 -17.25 -7.01
C SER A 42 -17.69 -18.78 -7.02
N GLU A 43 -18.84 -19.40 -7.27
CA GLU A 43 -18.94 -20.86 -7.46
C GLU A 43 -18.29 -21.31 -8.77
N TYR A 44 -18.30 -20.45 -9.80
CA TYR A 44 -17.70 -20.68 -11.11
C TYR A 44 -16.21 -20.32 -11.11
N ARG A 45 -15.41 -21.10 -10.37
CA ARG A 45 -14.00 -20.83 -10.11
C ARG A 45 -13.13 -20.68 -11.37
N ASP A 46 -13.49 -21.35 -12.45
CA ASP A 46 -12.75 -21.32 -13.72
C ASP A 46 -12.84 -19.96 -14.44
N LEU A 47 -13.76 -19.07 -14.02
CA LEU A 47 -13.88 -17.71 -14.52
C LEU A 47 -12.90 -16.72 -13.85
N PHE A 48 -12.16 -17.16 -12.82
CA PHE A 48 -11.26 -16.30 -12.05
C PHE A 48 -9.80 -16.55 -12.41
N ASP A 49 -8.99 -15.48 -12.38
CA ASP A 49 -7.55 -15.61 -12.59
C ASP A 49 -6.85 -16.38 -11.47
N ASP A 50 -5.72 -17.00 -11.80
CA ASP A 50 -4.87 -17.77 -10.88
C ASP A 50 -4.36 -16.94 -9.67
N HIS A 51 -4.42 -15.61 -9.74
CA HIS A 51 -3.98 -14.71 -8.67
C HIS A 51 -5.11 -14.31 -7.72
N THR A 52 -6.31 -14.85 -7.91
CA THR A 52 -7.50 -14.58 -7.08
C THR A 52 -7.30 -15.12 -5.66
N ASP A 53 -7.44 -14.24 -4.67
CA ASP A 53 -7.52 -14.66 -3.28
C ASP A 53 -8.93 -15.19 -2.96
N TRP A 54 -9.00 -16.18 -2.07
CA TRP A 54 -10.26 -16.77 -1.64
C TRP A 54 -10.45 -16.64 -0.14
N VAL A 55 -11.67 -16.36 0.29
CA VAL A 55 -12.09 -16.54 1.68
C VAL A 55 -12.93 -17.81 1.74
N GLN A 56 -12.56 -18.71 2.65
CA GLN A 56 -13.27 -19.97 2.86
C GLN A 56 -13.77 -20.05 4.31
N THR A 57 -15.04 -20.40 4.43
CA THR A 57 -15.72 -20.76 5.67
C THR A 57 -16.18 -22.22 5.57
N VAL A 58 -16.84 -22.73 6.60
CA VAL A 58 -17.40 -24.09 6.58
C VAL A 58 -18.45 -24.27 5.47
N ARG A 59 -19.19 -23.22 5.12
CA ARG A 59 -20.34 -23.30 4.20
C ARG A 59 -20.17 -22.53 2.89
N LEU A 60 -19.14 -21.70 2.79
CA LEU A 60 -19.01 -20.74 1.71
C LEU A 60 -17.54 -20.57 1.35
N ARG A 61 -17.25 -20.58 0.05
CA ARG A 61 -15.97 -20.15 -0.51
C ARG A 61 -16.25 -19.04 -1.51
N ILE A 62 -15.68 -17.86 -1.27
CA ILE A 62 -15.99 -16.65 -2.02
C ILE A 62 -14.71 -15.96 -2.47
N ALA A 63 -14.69 -15.47 -3.72
CA ALA A 63 -13.56 -14.73 -4.26
C ALA A 63 -13.42 -13.39 -3.54
N VAL A 64 -12.20 -13.02 -3.14
CA VAL A 64 -11.93 -11.70 -2.56
C VAL A 64 -12.07 -10.66 -3.68
N PRO A 65 -13.03 -9.73 -3.59
CA PRO A 65 -13.22 -8.74 -4.63
C PRO A 65 -12.01 -7.81 -4.69
N LYS A 66 -11.47 -7.62 -5.90
CA LYS A 66 -10.35 -6.71 -6.12
C LYS A 66 -10.77 -5.24 -5.97
N ILE A 67 -12.03 -4.92 -6.30
CA ILE A 67 -12.57 -3.55 -6.34
C ILE A 67 -14.01 -3.56 -5.84
N ILE A 68 -14.34 -2.60 -4.97
CA ILE A 68 -15.72 -2.34 -4.53
C ILE A 68 -16.05 -0.85 -4.67
N ARG A 69 -17.29 -0.53 -5.04
CA ARG A 69 -17.83 0.84 -5.07
C ARG A 69 -18.79 1.00 -3.91
N VAL A 70 -18.63 2.07 -3.12
CA VAL A 70 -19.53 2.39 -2.00
C VAL A 70 -20.62 3.35 -2.47
N PHE A 71 -21.88 3.13 -2.04
CA PHE A 71 -23.03 3.96 -2.46
C PHE A 71 -23.13 5.31 -1.76
N GLY A 72 -22.64 5.41 -0.53
CA GLY A 72 -22.70 6.63 0.27
C GLY A 72 -21.42 6.80 1.09
N TYR A 73 -20.86 8.00 1.07
CA TYR A 73 -19.72 8.35 1.92
C TYR A 73 -19.80 9.81 2.37
N ASP A 74 -20.32 10.01 3.57
CA ASP A 74 -20.74 11.32 4.07
C ASP A 74 -19.55 12.29 4.30
N ARG A 75 -18.33 11.77 4.50
CA ARG A 75 -17.10 12.56 4.67
C ARG A 75 -15.89 11.80 4.17
N LEU A 76 -15.03 12.43 3.37
CA LEU A 76 -13.65 11.96 3.16
C LEU A 76 -12.80 12.44 4.35
N PRO A 77 -12.55 11.64 5.42
CA PRO A 77 -11.55 12.04 6.40
C PRO A 77 -10.22 12.24 5.68
N MET A 78 -9.57 13.38 5.92
CA MET A 78 -8.20 13.62 5.47
C MET A 78 -7.34 12.45 5.94
N GLN A 79 -6.94 11.60 5.01
CA GLN A 79 -6.14 10.43 5.34
C GLN A 79 -4.70 10.89 5.62
N LYS A 80 -4.43 11.23 6.88
CA LYS A 80 -3.05 11.38 7.34
C LYS A 80 -2.40 10.00 7.26
N VAL A 81 -1.41 9.84 6.38
CA VAL A 81 -0.62 8.60 6.29
C VAL A 81 -0.01 8.35 7.66
N LYS A 82 -0.42 7.25 8.30
CA LYS A 82 0.06 6.90 9.63
C LYS A 82 1.57 6.66 9.58
N LEU A 83 2.30 7.27 10.50
CA LEU A 83 3.74 7.01 10.66
C LEU A 83 3.92 5.64 11.31
N ASN A 84 4.38 4.66 10.53
CA ASN A 84 4.72 3.33 11.02
C ASN A 84 5.80 2.71 10.12
N ARG A 85 6.44 1.64 10.61
CA ARG A 85 7.53 0.94 9.91
C ARG A 85 7.13 0.51 8.50
N ARG A 86 5.95 -0.11 8.33
CA ARG A 86 5.45 -0.57 7.04
C ARG A 86 5.37 0.57 6.02
N ASN A 87 4.87 1.74 6.42
CA ASN A 87 4.71 2.87 5.52
C ASN A 87 6.05 3.56 5.22
N ILE A 88 7.01 3.58 6.14
CA ILE A 88 8.36 4.10 5.87
C ILE A 88 9.10 3.17 4.90
N TYR A 89 9.04 1.86 5.12
CA TYR A 89 9.65 0.88 4.22
C TYR A 89 9.03 0.94 2.82
N ALA A 90 7.71 1.06 2.74
CA ALA A 90 7.03 1.26 1.46
C ALA A 90 7.37 2.61 0.80
N ARG A 91 7.50 3.70 1.57
CA ARG A 91 7.91 5.02 1.05
C ARG A 91 9.30 4.94 0.40
N ASP A 92 10.20 4.21 1.04
CA ASP A 92 11.60 4.06 0.65
C ASP A 92 11.83 2.84 -0.24
N ASN A 93 10.77 2.15 -0.68
CA ASN A 93 10.79 0.96 -1.54
C ASN A 93 11.72 -0.19 -1.04
N ASN A 94 11.82 -0.36 0.28
CA ASN A 94 12.77 -1.27 0.94
C ASN A 94 14.24 -1.00 0.55
N ILE A 95 14.57 0.21 0.10
CA ILE A 95 15.92 0.65 -0.21
C ILE A 95 16.49 1.36 1.01
N CYS A 96 17.69 0.95 1.44
CA CYS A 96 18.42 1.65 2.49
C CYS A 96 18.77 3.07 2.01
N GLN A 97 18.37 4.09 2.76
CA GLN A 97 18.56 5.49 2.37
C GLN A 97 20.01 5.98 2.47
N TYR A 98 20.94 5.11 2.90
CA TYR A 98 22.37 5.41 2.98
C TYR A 98 23.18 4.69 1.90
N CYS A 99 23.07 3.37 1.77
CA CYS A 99 23.84 2.61 0.78
C CYS A 99 23.12 2.44 -0.57
N GLY A 100 21.80 2.64 -0.64
CA GLY A 100 21.04 2.54 -1.88
C GLY A 100 20.68 1.12 -2.31
N ASN A 101 21.11 0.12 -1.54
CA ASN A 101 20.78 -1.26 -1.80
C ASN A 101 19.36 -1.58 -1.33
N LYS A 102 18.67 -2.42 -2.11
CA LYS A 102 17.37 -3.00 -1.75
C LYS A 102 17.58 -4.20 -0.84
N HIS A 103 16.79 -4.30 0.22
CA HIS A 103 16.92 -5.37 1.22
C HIS A 103 15.56 -6.04 1.49
N SER A 104 15.60 -7.23 2.07
CA SER A 104 14.41 -7.85 2.63
C SER A 104 13.95 -7.07 3.88
N THR A 105 12.67 -7.11 4.20
CA THR A 105 12.13 -6.37 5.35
C THR A 105 12.69 -6.80 6.71
N HIS A 106 13.27 -8.01 6.80
CA HIS A 106 13.91 -8.53 8.01
C HIS A 106 15.30 -7.94 8.24
N GLU A 107 15.98 -7.51 7.18
CA GLU A 107 17.31 -6.87 7.21
C GLU A 107 17.23 -5.35 7.32
N LEU A 108 16.00 -4.81 7.36
CA LEU A 108 15.72 -3.39 7.44
C LEU A 108 15.30 -2.99 8.85
N SER A 109 15.75 -1.80 9.21
CA SER A 109 15.39 -1.08 10.43
C SER A 109 14.96 0.35 10.10
N LEU A 110 14.43 1.06 11.10
CA LEU A 110 14.20 2.50 11.00
C LEU A 110 15.37 3.21 11.66
N ASP A 111 15.94 4.19 10.98
CA ASP A 111 16.94 5.09 11.56
C ASP A 111 16.40 6.51 11.67
N HIS A 112 16.84 7.21 12.72
CA HIS A 112 16.60 8.63 12.92
C HIS A 112 17.77 9.42 12.33
N VAL A 113 17.50 10.20 11.27
CA VAL A 113 18.50 11.03 10.58
C VAL A 113 19.22 11.94 11.58
N LEU A 114 18.48 12.72 12.37
CA LEU A 114 18.96 13.31 13.61
C LEU A 114 18.73 12.28 14.73
N PRO A 115 19.78 11.74 15.39
CA PRO A 115 19.62 10.75 16.45
C PRO A 115 18.77 11.26 17.62
N ARG A 116 18.05 10.36 18.30
CA ARG A 116 17.26 10.71 19.49
C ARG A 116 18.10 11.34 20.61
N SER A 117 19.34 10.89 20.78
CA SER A 117 20.30 11.46 21.74
C SER A 117 20.65 12.92 21.46
N GLN A 118 20.44 13.39 20.23
CA GLN A 118 20.68 14.76 19.78
C GLN A 118 19.35 15.52 19.54
N GLY A 119 18.24 15.09 20.17
CA GLY A 119 16.94 15.75 20.06
C GLY A 119 16.08 15.34 18.86
N GLY A 120 16.49 14.30 18.13
CA GLY A 120 15.75 13.76 16.99
C GLY A 120 14.36 13.25 17.34
N GLN A 121 13.35 13.74 16.65
CA GLN A 121 11.96 13.30 16.82
C GLN A 121 11.58 12.12 15.92
N SER A 122 10.62 11.31 16.35
CA SER A 122 10.02 10.25 15.53
C SER A 122 8.93 10.84 14.64
N ASN A 123 9.33 11.48 13.53
CA ASN A 123 8.42 12.07 12.55
C ASN A 123 8.80 11.67 11.12
N TRP A 124 7.96 12.05 10.15
CA TRP A 124 8.16 11.71 8.73
C TRP A 124 9.43 12.29 8.11
N ASP A 125 9.91 13.39 8.65
CA ASP A 125 11.01 14.18 8.11
C ASP A 125 12.35 13.83 8.78
N ASN A 126 12.33 12.88 9.73
CA ASN A 126 13.50 12.42 10.46
C ASN A 126 13.68 10.89 10.43
N LEU A 127 12.67 10.12 10.00
CA LEU A 127 12.78 8.66 9.92
C LEU A 127 13.02 8.17 8.49
N VAL A 128 13.96 7.24 8.33
CA VAL A 128 14.32 6.60 7.06
C VAL A 128 14.46 5.08 7.20
N CYS A 129 14.29 4.39 6.06
CA CYS A 129 14.64 2.98 5.92
C CYS A 129 16.17 2.82 5.90
N CYS A 130 16.69 1.91 6.74
CA CYS A 130 18.13 1.70 6.90
C CYS A 130 18.44 0.21 7.12
N CYS A 131 19.41 -0.34 6.38
CA CYS A 131 19.86 -1.72 6.63
C CYS A 131 20.66 -1.82 7.93
N VAL A 132 20.73 -3.01 8.53
CA VAL A 132 21.42 -3.23 9.82
C VAL A 132 22.87 -2.74 9.80
N HIS A 133 23.61 -2.98 8.72
CA HIS A 133 25.01 -2.56 8.58
C HIS A 133 25.16 -1.03 8.57
N CYS A 134 24.37 -0.32 7.76
CA CYS A 134 24.41 1.15 7.72
C CYS A 134 23.93 1.75 9.05
N ASN A 135 22.93 1.13 9.69
CA ASN A 135 22.40 1.60 10.96
C ASN A 135 23.46 1.49 12.06
N ALA A 136 24.17 0.36 12.13
CA ALA A 136 25.29 0.16 13.04
C ALA A 136 26.44 1.12 12.75
N ARG A 137 26.79 1.33 11.47
CA ARG A 137 27.84 2.29 11.06
C ARG A 137 27.48 3.70 11.49
N LYS A 138 26.25 4.17 11.27
CA LYS A 138 25.83 5.53 11.69
C LYS A 138 25.82 5.65 13.21
N GLY A 139 25.17 4.72 13.90
CA GLY A 139 25.02 4.73 15.35
C GLY A 139 24.34 6.00 15.86
N GLY A 140 24.77 6.51 17.02
CA GLY A 140 24.25 7.73 17.64
C GLY A 140 24.68 9.06 16.98
N ARG A 141 25.16 9.01 15.74
CA ARG A 141 25.69 10.16 14.99
C ARG A 141 24.71 10.62 13.90
N THR A 142 24.82 11.88 13.48
CA THR A 142 24.17 12.36 12.26
C THR A 142 24.85 11.78 11.01
N PRO A 143 24.20 11.74 9.82
CA PRO A 143 24.84 11.28 8.60
C PRO A 143 26.16 11.99 8.32
N ALA A 144 26.20 13.31 8.51
CA ALA A 144 27.42 14.10 8.34
C ALA A 144 28.55 13.64 9.29
N GLN A 145 28.25 13.43 10.57
CA GLN A 145 29.21 12.92 11.57
C GLN A 145 29.65 11.46 11.29
N ALA A 146 28.85 10.69 10.54
CA ALA A 146 29.16 9.33 10.15
C ALA A 146 29.84 9.22 8.77
N HIS A 147 30.08 10.36 8.09
CA HIS A 147 30.51 10.41 6.69
C HIS A 147 29.60 9.58 5.78
N MET A 148 28.29 9.76 5.98
CA MET A 148 27.22 9.12 5.22
C MET A 148 26.32 10.21 4.66
N SER A 149 25.80 9.99 3.46
CA SER A 149 24.81 10.87 2.83
C SER A 149 23.48 10.15 2.72
N LEU A 150 22.40 10.93 2.75
CA LEU A 150 21.07 10.43 2.42
C LEU A 150 20.88 10.47 0.91
N ILE A 151 20.36 9.39 0.36
CA ILE A 151 19.99 9.31 -1.06
C ILE A 151 18.78 10.20 -1.35
N ARG A 152 17.82 10.22 -0.43
CA ARG A 152 16.63 11.05 -0.52
C ARG A 152 16.33 11.70 0.81
N LYS A 153 15.89 12.96 0.76
CA LYS A 153 15.37 13.65 1.94
C LYS A 153 14.07 12.98 2.41
N PRO A 154 13.96 12.56 3.68
CA PRO A 154 12.71 12.04 4.22
C PRO A 154 11.64 13.12 4.18
N ILE A 155 10.50 12.79 3.58
CA ILE A 155 9.31 13.65 3.53
C ILE A 155 8.07 12.82 3.84
N ARG A 156 7.04 13.48 4.39
CA ARG A 156 5.71 12.85 4.50
C ARG A 156 5.13 12.58 3.10
N PRO A 157 4.75 11.34 2.77
CA PRO A 157 4.11 11.06 1.49
C PRO A 157 2.69 11.64 1.47
N LYS A 158 2.29 12.21 0.33
CA LYS A 158 0.92 12.74 0.11
C LYS A 158 -0.15 11.63 0.11
N ARG A 159 0.24 10.41 -0.29
CA ARG A 159 -0.63 9.23 -0.40
C ARG A 159 -0.02 8.07 0.38
N ASN A 160 -0.82 7.05 0.70
CA ASN A 160 -0.31 5.86 1.40
C ASN A 160 0.69 5.10 0.50
N PRO A 161 1.97 5.01 0.87
CA PRO A 161 3.01 4.45 -0.01
C PRO A 161 2.85 2.94 -0.24
N VAL A 162 2.11 2.22 0.62
CA VAL A 162 1.82 0.80 0.43
C VAL A 162 0.97 0.56 -0.83
N ILE A 163 0.22 1.57 -1.30
CA ILE A 163 -0.56 1.46 -2.54
C ILE A 163 0.39 1.28 -3.73
N ASN A 164 1.43 2.12 -3.84
CA ASN A 164 2.40 2.05 -4.94
C ASN A 164 3.12 0.69 -4.98
N LEU A 165 3.48 0.13 -3.82
CA LEU A 165 4.10 -1.19 -3.75
C LEU A 165 3.17 -2.31 -4.27
N ARG A 166 1.85 -2.18 -4.06
CA ARG A 166 0.88 -3.17 -4.55
C ARG A 166 0.61 -3.02 -6.04
N LEU A 167 0.65 -1.81 -6.58
CA LEU A 167 0.39 -1.57 -8.01
C LEU A 167 1.47 -2.14 -8.93
N GLY A 168 2.66 -2.43 -8.40
CA GLY A 168 3.72 -3.14 -9.15
C GLY A 168 3.59 -4.67 -9.15
N LEU A 169 2.52 -5.24 -8.57
CA LEU A 169 2.26 -6.68 -8.61
C LEU A 169 1.20 -6.98 -9.66
N ASP A 170 1.47 -7.95 -10.54
CA ASP A 170 0.58 -8.34 -11.65
C ASP A 170 -0.85 -8.68 -11.17
N LYS A 171 -0.95 -9.27 -9.98
CA LYS A 171 -2.22 -9.55 -9.28
C LYS A 171 -3.19 -8.36 -9.21
N TYR A 172 -2.68 -7.14 -9.10
CA TYR A 172 -3.46 -5.92 -8.95
C TYR A 172 -3.48 -5.07 -10.23
N ALA A 173 -3.13 -5.63 -11.39
CA ALA A 173 -3.13 -4.93 -12.67
C ALA A 173 -4.49 -4.25 -12.97
N CYS A 174 -5.61 -4.90 -12.65
CA CYS A 174 -6.96 -4.32 -12.81
C CYS A 174 -7.20 -3.01 -12.04
N TRP A 175 -6.38 -2.70 -11.02
CA TRP A 175 -6.48 -1.43 -10.30
C TRP A 175 -6.02 -0.24 -11.14
N GLN A 176 -5.19 -0.48 -12.16
CA GLN A 176 -4.70 0.58 -13.06
C GLN A 176 -5.85 1.30 -13.77
N THR A 177 -6.92 0.59 -14.13
CA THR A 177 -8.10 1.16 -14.79
C THR A 177 -8.82 2.22 -13.94
N PHE A 178 -8.70 2.16 -12.62
CA PHE A 178 -9.40 3.06 -11.69
C PHE A 178 -8.49 4.14 -11.08
N LEU A 179 -7.19 4.04 -11.30
CA LEU A 179 -6.20 4.96 -10.77
C LEU A 179 -5.76 5.88 -11.91
N ASP A 180 -6.53 6.97 -12.12
CA ASP A 180 -6.41 7.99 -13.18
C ASP A 180 -5.14 7.98 -14.07
N ASN A 181 -5.39 8.11 -15.38
CA ASN A 181 -4.48 8.44 -16.50
C ASN A 181 -3.45 9.57 -16.27
N ALA A 182 -3.52 10.32 -15.17
CA ALA A 182 -2.57 11.38 -14.82
C ALA A 182 -1.24 10.87 -14.22
N TYR A 183 -1.10 9.56 -13.97
CA TYR A 183 0.16 8.99 -13.47
C TYR A 183 1.20 8.75 -14.58
N TRP A 184 0.76 8.66 -15.85
CA TRP A 184 1.63 8.39 -17.01
C TRP A 184 1.94 9.62 -17.87
N THR A 185 1.15 10.71 -17.77
CA THR A 185 1.33 11.94 -18.58
C THR A 185 2.17 13.03 -17.93
N VAL A 186 2.72 12.80 -16.74
CA VAL A 186 3.70 13.73 -16.16
C VAL A 186 5.09 13.27 -16.59
N GLU A 187 5.62 13.90 -17.63
CA GLU A 187 7.07 13.88 -17.89
C GLU A 187 7.80 14.28 -16.60
N LEU A 188 8.61 13.35 -16.08
CA LEU A 188 9.55 13.64 -15.01
C LEU A 188 10.70 14.44 -15.62
N LYS A 189 10.73 15.75 -15.39
CA LYS A 189 11.97 16.54 -15.44
C LYS A 189 12.64 16.54 -14.08
#